data_AF-A0A7N0TYV3-F1
#
_entry.id   AF-A0A7N0TYV3-F1
#
_cell.length_a   1.000
_cell.length_b   1.000
_cell.length_c   1.000
_cell.angle_alpha   90.00
_cell.angle_beta   90.00
_cell.angle_gamma   90.00
#
_symmetry.space_group_name_H-M   'P 1'
#
loop_
_entity.id
_entity.type
_entity.pdbx_description
1 polymer ?
#
loop_
_entity_poly.entity_id
_entity_poly.type
_entity_poly.pdbx_seq_one_letter_code
_entity_poly.pdbx_strand_id
1 'polypeptide(L)'
;MAANVTHMIATSKLDLIESASTHFPSLPCCRVPRKEKWALRFTSSHGPWKKERHRLVSVETSDPYMRRRASTSVTGIYYGSVEDNLALQIKTQEILPYIEGLCIYLVGMMGAGKTTVGRVLSDVLGYSFCDSDKLVEQAVGASVAEIFEMYGEEHFRDKESEELENLSMMKRLVVSTGGGAVVRPINWINMQKGITVWIDVPLEALARRIAAVGTDSRPLLHHESGDAYTKALLRLNCLWKERGHAYANAHIRVSLGDIAAKLGHADVTDLSPAVIALEVSMRLCKVKCPLELCAFDVLTCKN
;
A
#
# COMPACT_ATOMS: atom_id res chain seq x y z
N MET A 1 -39.68 7.42 31.92
CA MET A 1 -38.54 8.22 32.43
C MET A 1 -37.28 7.42 32.19
N ALA A 2 -36.54 7.75 31.14
CA ALA A 2 -35.19 7.24 30.91
C ALA A 2 -34.40 8.39 30.27
N ALA A 3 -33.38 8.87 30.97
CA ALA A 3 -32.59 10.02 30.59
C ALA A 3 -31.57 9.64 29.50
N ASN A 4 -31.58 10.39 28.40
CA ASN A 4 -30.51 10.35 27.39
C ASN A 4 -29.29 11.06 27.96
N VAL A 5 -28.20 10.33 28.18
CA VAL A 5 -26.88 10.92 28.47
C VAL A 5 -26.16 11.12 27.15
N THR A 6 -26.03 12.38 26.74
CA THR A 6 -25.21 12.80 25.60
C THR A 6 -23.82 13.13 26.13
N HIS A 7 -22.81 12.32 25.85
CA HIS A 7 -21.42 12.68 26.17
C HIS A 7 -20.82 13.51 25.03
N MET A 8 -20.63 14.81 25.27
CA MET A 8 -19.64 15.62 24.56
C MET A 8 -18.25 15.23 25.06
N ILE A 9 -17.36 14.78 24.18
CA ILE A 9 -15.93 14.69 24.49
C ILE A 9 -15.24 15.86 23.78
N ALA A 10 -14.59 16.68 24.60
CA ALA A 10 -13.92 17.91 24.22
C ALA A 10 -12.58 17.66 23.51
N THR A 11 -12.30 18.55 22.56
CA THR A 11 -11.04 18.75 21.86
C THR A 11 -9.91 19.18 22.79
N SER A 12 -8.73 18.56 22.70
CA SER A 12 -7.45 19.26 22.98
C SER A 12 -6.24 18.45 22.48
N LYS A 13 -5.19 19.18 22.08
CA LYS A 13 -3.90 18.76 21.47
C LYS A 13 -3.88 18.68 19.94
N LEU A 14 -3.85 19.86 19.31
CA LEU A 14 -3.16 20.09 18.03
C LEU A 14 -3.01 21.61 17.85
N ASP A 15 -2.34 22.27 18.79
CA ASP A 15 -1.83 23.63 18.61
C ASP A 15 -0.37 23.64 19.09
N LEU A 16 0.48 24.28 18.28
CA LEU A 16 1.91 24.60 18.44
C LEU A 16 2.76 23.98 17.32
N ILE A 17 2.90 24.74 16.22
CA ILE A 17 4.15 25.33 15.73
C ILE A 17 3.82 26.03 14.40
N GLU A 18 3.68 27.35 14.47
CA GLU A 18 3.67 28.27 13.32
C GLU A 18 4.69 29.36 13.64
N SER A 19 5.70 29.55 12.79
CA SER A 19 6.32 30.86 12.48
C SER A 19 7.59 30.70 11.65
N ALA A 20 7.53 31.19 10.41
CA ALA A 20 8.55 32.04 9.79
C ALA A 20 8.13 32.29 8.33
N SER A 21 7.62 33.50 8.09
CA SER A 21 7.25 34.03 6.78
C SER A 21 8.42 34.83 6.20
N THR A 22 8.74 34.62 4.92
CA THR A 22 9.45 35.60 4.08
C THR A 22 8.82 35.63 2.69
N HIS A 23 8.58 36.84 2.20
CA HIS A 23 7.90 37.20 0.94
C HIS A 23 8.72 36.86 -0.31
N PHE A 24 8.06 36.35 -1.36
CA PHE A 24 8.44 36.51 -2.78
C PHE A 24 7.16 36.56 -3.67
N PRO A 25 7.21 37.21 -4.85
CA PRO A 25 6.04 37.71 -5.57
C PRO A 25 5.31 36.63 -6.39
N SER A 26 4.04 36.94 -6.64
CA SER A 26 2.99 36.10 -7.23
C SER A 26 3.23 35.68 -8.69
N LEU A 27 3.16 34.36 -8.93
CA LEU A 27 2.75 33.75 -10.21
C LEU A 27 1.49 32.91 -9.96
N PRO A 28 0.61 32.72 -10.97
CA PRO A 28 -0.74 32.19 -10.77
C PRO A 28 -0.68 30.68 -10.49
N CYS A 29 -0.52 30.33 -9.22
CA CYS A 29 -0.43 28.95 -8.75
C CYS A 29 -1.80 28.45 -8.30
N CYS A 30 -2.10 27.22 -8.69
CA CYS A 30 -3.26 26.42 -8.32
C CYS A 30 -3.69 26.65 -6.86
N ARG A 31 -4.99 26.92 -6.64
CA ARG A 31 -5.56 27.07 -5.30
C ARG A 31 -5.36 25.78 -4.49
N VAL A 32 -4.53 25.86 -3.46
CA VAL A 32 -4.47 24.86 -2.38
C VAL A 32 -5.78 24.96 -1.58
N PRO A 33 -6.55 23.88 -1.38
CA PRO A 33 -7.72 23.92 -0.52
C PRO A 33 -7.30 24.12 0.94
N ARG A 34 -7.97 25.04 1.64
CA ARG A 34 -7.77 25.34 3.06
C ARG A 34 -8.21 24.14 3.92
N LYS A 35 -7.44 23.80 4.97
CA LYS A 35 -7.81 22.76 5.95
C LYS A 35 -9.04 23.20 6.76
N GLU A 36 -10.14 22.45 6.74
CA GLU A 36 -11.34 22.73 7.56
C GLU A 36 -11.82 21.49 8.33
N LYS A 37 -12.39 21.73 9.53
CA LYS A 37 -12.76 20.73 10.55
C LYS A 37 -14.15 20.14 10.28
N TRP A 38 -14.26 18.81 10.38
CA TRP A 38 -15.50 18.05 10.19
C TRP A 38 -16.12 17.62 11.54
N ALA A 39 -17.44 17.57 11.65
CA ALA A 39 -18.16 17.03 12.81
C ALA A 39 -18.87 15.72 12.42
N LEU A 40 -18.72 14.66 13.23
CA LEU A 40 -19.25 13.31 12.97
C LEU A 40 -20.16 12.84 14.11
N ARG A 41 -21.24 12.12 13.80
CA ARG A 41 -22.10 11.39 14.76
C ARG A 41 -22.21 9.92 14.35
N PHE A 42 -22.25 9.03 15.33
CA PHE A 42 -22.28 7.57 15.12
C PHE A 42 -23.45 6.92 15.84
N THR A 43 -24.01 5.85 15.25
CA THR A 43 -24.84 4.87 15.94
C THR A 43 -24.35 3.47 15.58
N SER A 44 -24.21 2.58 16.57
CA SER A 44 -23.81 1.19 16.34
C SER A 44 -24.66 0.23 17.17
N SER A 45 -25.08 -0.89 16.57
CA SER A 45 -25.73 -2.00 17.28
C SER A 45 -24.74 -3.16 17.45
N HIS A 46 -24.59 -3.64 18.69
CA HIS A 46 -23.65 -4.70 19.05
C HIS A 46 -24.30 -6.08 18.88
N GLY A 47 -23.56 -7.03 18.31
CA GLY A 47 -23.96 -8.43 18.19
C GLY A 47 -22.72 -9.33 18.19
N PRO A 48 -22.79 -10.56 18.74
CA PRO A 48 -21.61 -11.33 19.12
C PRO A 48 -20.83 -11.90 17.92
N TRP A 49 -19.53 -12.06 18.17
CA TRP A 49 -18.43 -12.35 17.24
C TRP A 49 -18.49 -13.75 16.61
N LYS A 50 -18.47 -13.80 15.26
CA LYS A 50 -17.88 -14.86 14.40
C LYS A 50 -18.16 -14.59 12.92
N LYS A 51 -17.13 -14.89 12.10
CA LYS A 51 -16.97 -15.00 10.64
C LYS A 51 -17.42 -13.82 9.76
N GLU A 52 -16.62 -13.58 8.71
CA GLU A 52 -16.85 -12.70 7.55
C GLU A 52 -18.25 -12.07 7.53
N ARG A 53 -18.36 -10.79 7.91
CA ARG A 53 -19.63 -10.08 7.82
C ARG A 53 -19.45 -8.74 7.13
N HIS A 54 -20.04 -8.63 5.95
CA HIS A 54 -20.44 -7.35 5.39
C HIS A 54 -21.42 -6.69 6.37
N ARG A 55 -21.00 -5.58 6.99
CA ARG A 55 -21.86 -4.78 7.88
C ARG A 55 -22.07 -3.42 7.24
N LEU A 56 -23.31 -3.08 6.97
CA LEU A 56 -23.71 -1.73 6.56
C LEU A 56 -23.55 -0.78 7.75
N VAL A 57 -22.70 0.22 7.59
CA VAL A 57 -22.62 1.38 8.49
C VAL A 57 -22.95 2.61 7.67
N SER A 58 -24.01 3.31 8.07
CA SER A 58 -24.40 4.60 7.51
C SER A 58 -23.59 5.68 8.22
N VAL A 59 -22.74 6.39 7.48
CA VAL A 59 -22.04 7.59 7.98
C VAL A 59 -22.71 8.81 7.37
N GLU A 60 -23.19 9.71 8.21
CA GLU A 60 -23.69 11.02 7.79
C GLU A 60 -22.57 12.05 7.97
N THR A 61 -22.13 12.66 6.87
CA THR A 61 -21.23 13.82 6.89
C THR A 61 -22.01 15.06 6.46
N SER A 62 -21.89 16.15 7.20
CA SER A 62 -22.46 17.44 6.80
C SER A 62 -21.41 18.30 6.08
N ASP A 63 -21.60 18.52 4.78
CA ASP A 63 -20.87 19.51 3.96
C ASP A 63 -21.60 20.87 4.07
N PRO A 64 -20.94 21.96 4.53
CA PRO A 64 -21.56 23.28 4.65
C PRO A 64 -21.81 23.98 3.30
N TYR A 65 -21.24 23.52 2.18
CA TYR A 65 -21.35 24.17 0.87
C TYR A 65 -22.37 23.52 -0.07
N MET A 66 -22.73 22.26 0.17
CA MET A 66 -23.79 21.55 -0.54
C MET A 66 -24.95 21.28 0.42
N ARG A 67 -26.13 21.90 0.21
CA ARG A 67 -27.40 21.47 0.83
C ARG A 67 -27.87 20.12 0.29
N ARG A 68 -27.02 19.09 0.29
CA ARG A 68 -27.40 17.69 0.08
C ARG A 68 -26.82 16.86 1.20
N ARG A 69 -27.69 16.16 1.93
CA ARG A 69 -27.27 15.05 2.78
C ARG A 69 -26.68 13.98 1.87
N ALA A 70 -25.38 13.79 1.89
CA ALA A 70 -24.76 12.60 1.32
C ALA A 70 -24.80 11.52 2.42
N SER A 71 -25.65 10.52 2.23
CA SER A 71 -25.56 9.28 2.98
C SER A 71 -24.58 8.39 2.22
N THR A 72 -23.36 8.26 2.72
CA THR A 72 -22.40 7.33 2.12
C THR A 72 -22.61 5.99 2.81
N SER A 73 -23.31 5.08 2.13
CA SER A 73 -23.38 3.68 2.54
C SER A 73 -22.01 3.05 2.28
N VAL A 74 -21.21 2.86 3.33
CA VAL A 74 -19.93 2.17 3.20
C VAL A 74 -20.20 0.67 3.23
N THR A 75 -20.26 0.04 2.07
CA THR A 75 -20.13 -1.41 1.92
C THR A 75 -18.66 -1.73 1.68
N GLY A 76 -17.93 -2.10 2.73
CA GLY A 76 -16.50 -2.43 2.63
C GLY A 76 -16.14 -3.66 3.46
N ILE A 77 -15.18 -4.44 2.97
CA ILE A 77 -14.53 -5.51 3.74
C ILE A 77 -13.73 -4.82 4.86
N TYR A 78 -13.93 -5.23 6.11
CA TYR A 78 -13.29 -4.61 7.27
C TYR A 78 -11.86 -5.15 7.46
N TYR A 79 -10.86 -4.29 7.29
CA TYR A 79 -9.43 -4.66 7.43
C TYR A 79 -8.76 -4.05 8.68
N GLY A 80 -9.47 -3.95 9.81
CA GLY A 80 -8.92 -3.35 11.04
C GLY A 80 -9.98 -2.73 11.94
N SER A 81 -9.59 -1.79 12.81
CA SER A 81 -10.54 -1.01 13.60
C SER A 81 -11.40 -0.11 12.69
N VAL A 82 -12.59 0.30 13.18
CA VAL A 82 -13.47 1.24 12.46
C VAL A 82 -12.75 2.55 12.14
N GLU A 83 -11.94 3.01 13.09
CA GLU A 83 -11.20 4.27 13.02
C GLU A 83 -10.13 4.22 11.93
N ASP A 84 -9.37 3.13 11.84
CA ASP A 84 -8.32 2.96 10.82
C ASP A 84 -8.91 2.91 9.40
N ASN A 85 -10.01 2.18 9.22
CA ASN A 85 -10.67 2.08 7.92
C ASN A 85 -11.25 3.43 7.48
N LEU A 86 -11.84 4.21 8.40
CA LEU A 86 -12.35 5.54 8.10
C LEU A 86 -11.21 6.52 7.79
N ALA A 87 -10.13 6.50 8.58
CA ALA A 87 -8.96 7.32 8.33
C ALA A 87 -8.34 7.01 6.97
N LEU A 88 -8.26 5.72 6.60
CA LEU A 88 -7.81 5.28 5.28
C LEU A 88 -8.71 5.81 4.16
N GLN A 89 -10.02 5.70 4.30
CA GLN A 89 -10.97 6.22 3.31
C GLN A 89 -10.83 7.73 3.10
N ILE A 90 -10.83 8.51 4.19
CA ILE A 90 -10.66 9.96 4.14
C ILE A 90 -9.33 10.30 3.47
N LYS A 91 -8.25 9.64 3.89
CA LYS A 91 -6.91 9.91 3.35
C LYS A 91 -6.79 9.57 1.87
N THR A 92 -7.46 8.50 1.46
CA THR A 92 -7.49 8.08 0.05
C THR A 92 -8.22 9.10 -0.82
N GLN A 93 -9.36 9.62 -0.36
CA GLN A 93 -10.09 10.68 -1.07
C GLN A 93 -9.27 11.97 -1.24
N GLU A 94 -8.42 12.30 -0.25
CA GLU A 94 -7.50 13.44 -0.37
C GLU A 94 -6.42 13.24 -1.46
N ILE A 95 -5.92 12.01 -1.66
CA ILE A 95 -4.82 11.74 -2.60
C ILE A 95 -5.29 11.44 -4.02
N LEU A 96 -6.51 10.93 -4.19
CA LEU A 96 -7.03 10.48 -5.49
C LEU A 96 -6.77 11.47 -6.64
N PRO A 97 -7.01 12.79 -6.50
CA PRO A 97 -6.75 13.76 -7.57
C PRO A 97 -5.29 13.84 -8.03
N TYR A 98 -4.33 13.46 -7.18
CA TYR A 98 -2.90 13.57 -7.46
C TYR A 98 -2.31 12.30 -8.08
N ILE A 99 -2.99 11.17 -7.91
CA ILE A 99 -2.55 9.85 -8.39
C ILE A 99 -3.49 9.27 -9.45
N GLU A 100 -4.47 10.06 -9.89
CA GLU A 100 -5.48 9.63 -10.84
C GLU A 100 -4.84 9.13 -12.15
N GLY A 101 -5.20 7.91 -12.54
CA GLY A 101 -4.69 7.30 -13.78
C GLY A 101 -3.32 6.64 -13.65
N LEU A 102 -2.60 6.80 -12.53
CA LEU A 102 -1.33 6.11 -12.30
C LEU A 102 -1.55 4.67 -11.80
N CYS A 103 -0.56 3.83 -12.03
CA CYS A 103 -0.44 2.52 -11.39
C CYS A 103 0.40 2.62 -10.11
N ILE A 104 0.08 1.82 -9.10
CA ILE A 104 0.83 1.71 -7.86
C ILE A 104 1.46 0.31 -7.81
N TYR A 105 2.78 0.23 -7.80
CA TYR A 105 3.54 -1.01 -7.75
C TYR A 105 4.07 -1.26 -6.35
N LEU A 106 3.58 -2.32 -5.71
CA LEU A 106 4.07 -2.75 -4.40
C LEU A 106 5.25 -3.69 -4.60
N VAL A 107 6.42 -3.28 -4.11
CA VAL A 107 7.66 -4.06 -4.12
C VAL A 107 8.07 -4.42 -2.68
N GLY A 108 8.83 -5.49 -2.53
CA GLY A 108 9.31 -5.95 -1.23
C GLY A 108 9.49 -7.46 -1.17
N MET A 109 10.19 -7.91 -0.13
CA MET A 109 10.49 -9.32 0.07
C MET A 109 9.23 -10.20 0.15
N MET A 110 9.40 -11.48 -0.12
CA MET A 110 8.29 -12.44 0.05
C MET A 110 7.79 -12.46 1.49
N GLY A 111 6.48 -12.60 1.70
CA GLY A 111 5.88 -12.53 3.05
C GLY A 111 5.67 -11.10 3.59
N ALA A 112 6.05 -10.06 2.84
CA ALA A 112 5.86 -8.66 3.27
C ALA A 112 4.38 -8.24 3.36
N GLY A 113 3.45 -9.01 2.77
CA GLY A 113 2.01 -8.71 2.80
C GLY A 113 1.51 -7.87 1.63
N LYS A 114 2.29 -7.79 0.53
CA LYS A 114 1.99 -6.97 -0.66
C LYS A 114 0.63 -7.26 -1.27
N THR A 115 0.27 -8.53 -1.49
CA THR A 115 -1.05 -8.92 -2.01
C THR A 115 -2.18 -8.45 -1.09
N THR A 116 -2.03 -8.61 0.23
CA THR A 116 -3.06 -8.20 1.20
C THR A 116 -3.21 -6.68 1.24
N VAL A 117 -2.11 -5.94 1.41
CA VAL A 117 -2.10 -4.47 1.43
C VAL A 117 -2.60 -3.90 0.11
N GLY A 118 -2.21 -4.52 -1.01
CA GLY A 118 -2.60 -4.10 -2.35
C GLY A 118 -4.09 -4.21 -2.60
N ARG A 119 -4.75 -5.27 -2.11
CA ARG A 119 -6.22 -5.40 -2.15
C ARG A 119 -6.92 -4.34 -1.32
N VAL A 120 -6.44 -4.11 -0.10
CA VAL A 120 -7.00 -3.03 0.74
C VAL A 120 -6.88 -1.69 0.03
N LEU A 121 -5.71 -1.40 -0.54
CA LEU A 121 -5.44 -0.14 -1.23
C LEU A 121 -6.28 0.00 -2.52
N SER A 122 -6.42 -1.05 -3.32
CA SER A 122 -7.24 -1.02 -4.54
C SER A 122 -8.70 -0.77 -4.23
N ASP A 123 -9.23 -1.40 -3.17
CA ASP A 123 -10.63 -1.28 -2.78
C ASP A 123 -10.96 0.15 -2.36
N VAL A 124 -10.11 0.78 -1.54
CA VAL A 124 -10.34 2.17 -1.09
C VAL A 124 -10.10 3.20 -2.18
N LEU A 125 -9.20 2.92 -3.15
CA LEU A 125 -8.95 3.79 -4.31
C LEU A 125 -10.00 3.62 -5.42
N GLY A 126 -10.77 2.53 -5.44
CA GLY A 126 -11.57 2.15 -6.60
C GLY A 126 -10.70 1.85 -7.83
N TYR A 127 -9.55 1.19 -7.60
CA TYR A 127 -8.60 0.72 -8.60
C TYR A 127 -8.74 -0.80 -8.76
N SER A 128 -8.25 -1.36 -9.86
CA SER A 128 -8.18 -2.84 -9.98
C SER A 128 -6.90 -3.36 -9.32
N PHE A 129 -6.97 -4.52 -8.68
CA PHE A 129 -5.81 -5.20 -8.11
C PHE A 129 -5.27 -6.27 -9.07
N CYS A 130 -3.94 -6.37 -9.15
CA CYS A 130 -3.26 -7.42 -9.90
C CYS A 130 -2.06 -7.97 -9.12
N ASP A 131 -1.74 -9.25 -9.29
CA ASP A 131 -0.52 -9.88 -8.78
C ASP A 131 0.31 -10.32 -10.00
N SER A 132 1.51 -9.78 -10.16
CA SER A 132 2.34 -10.02 -11.36
C SER A 132 2.72 -11.49 -11.51
N ASP A 133 2.99 -12.19 -10.39
CA ASP A 133 3.34 -13.60 -10.43
C ASP A 133 2.16 -14.43 -10.96
N LYS A 134 0.92 -14.04 -10.64
CA LYS A 134 -0.29 -14.69 -11.17
C LYS A 134 -0.51 -14.43 -12.66
N LEU A 135 -0.14 -13.25 -13.17
CA LEU A 135 -0.18 -13.02 -14.62
C LEU A 135 0.82 -13.88 -15.36
N VAL A 136 2.05 -14.02 -14.83
CA VAL A 136 3.06 -14.91 -15.41
C VAL A 136 2.56 -16.36 -15.43
N GLU A 137 1.99 -16.84 -14.32
CA GLU A 137 1.40 -18.19 -14.27
C GLU A 137 0.30 -18.39 -15.32
N GLN A 138 -0.57 -17.39 -15.52
CA GLN A 138 -1.64 -17.43 -16.51
C GLN A 138 -1.10 -17.40 -17.94
N ALA A 139 -0.07 -16.60 -18.21
CA ALA A 139 0.54 -16.47 -19.54
C ALA A 139 1.28 -17.75 -19.95
N VAL A 140 1.95 -18.42 -19.00
CA VAL A 140 2.70 -19.67 -19.27
C VAL A 140 1.80 -20.91 -19.15
N GLY A 141 0.72 -20.83 -18.37
CA GLY A 141 -0.17 -21.97 -18.09
C GLY A 141 0.40 -22.95 -17.07
N ALA A 142 1.33 -22.50 -16.22
CA ALA A 142 1.99 -23.29 -15.19
C ALA A 142 2.23 -22.45 -13.93
N SER A 143 2.28 -23.08 -12.76
CA SER A 143 2.61 -22.40 -11.51
C SER A 143 4.06 -21.90 -11.51
N VAL A 144 4.38 -20.91 -10.68
CA VAL A 144 5.78 -20.42 -10.56
C VAL A 144 6.74 -21.56 -10.21
N ALA A 145 6.32 -22.52 -9.40
CA ALA A 145 7.13 -23.69 -9.07
C ALA A 145 7.47 -24.53 -10.30
N GLU A 146 6.45 -24.87 -11.09
CA GLU A 146 6.61 -25.66 -12.31
C GLU A 146 7.43 -24.89 -13.36
N ILE A 147 7.25 -23.58 -13.48
CA ILE A 147 8.05 -22.75 -14.41
C ILE A 147 9.54 -22.81 -14.05
N PHE A 148 9.87 -22.68 -12.77
CA PHE A 148 11.27 -22.76 -12.32
C PHE A 148 11.86 -24.16 -12.54
N GLU A 149 11.08 -25.22 -12.33
CA GLU A 149 11.53 -26.59 -12.52
C GLU A 149 11.73 -26.95 -14.00
N MET A 150 10.80 -26.55 -14.87
CA MET A 150 10.81 -26.92 -16.30
C MET A 150 11.69 -25.99 -17.15
N TYR A 151 11.67 -24.68 -16.87
CA TYR A 151 12.27 -23.66 -17.74
C TYR A 151 13.38 -22.84 -17.05
N GLY A 152 13.53 -22.95 -15.74
CA GLY A 152 14.53 -22.23 -14.97
C GLY A 152 14.14 -20.79 -14.61
N GLU A 153 14.93 -20.17 -13.73
CA GLU A 153 14.66 -18.82 -13.23
C GLU A 153 14.77 -17.76 -14.32
N GLU A 154 15.73 -17.88 -15.25
CA GLU A 154 15.94 -16.88 -16.30
C GLU A 154 14.69 -16.70 -17.17
N HIS A 155 14.06 -17.82 -17.57
CA HIS A 155 12.81 -17.80 -18.33
C HIS A 155 11.67 -17.14 -17.54
N PHE A 156 11.54 -17.45 -16.24
CA PHE A 156 10.57 -16.77 -15.40
C PHE A 156 10.81 -15.26 -15.36
N ARG A 157 12.08 -14.83 -15.27
CA ARG A 157 12.43 -13.41 -15.23
C ARG A 157 12.16 -12.70 -16.55
N ASP A 158 12.28 -13.38 -17.69
CA ASP A 158 11.87 -12.84 -18.99
C ASP A 158 10.36 -12.59 -19.01
N LYS A 159 9.56 -13.57 -18.57
CA LYS A 159 8.10 -13.42 -18.47
C LYS A 159 7.66 -12.38 -17.43
N GLU A 160 8.35 -12.28 -16.31
CA GLU A 160 8.12 -11.23 -15.32
C GLU A 160 8.34 -9.83 -15.93
N SER A 161 9.38 -9.66 -16.77
CA SER A 161 9.65 -8.40 -17.46
C SER A 161 8.59 -8.08 -18.52
N GLU A 162 8.15 -9.05 -19.32
CA GLU A 162 7.07 -8.88 -20.31
C GLU A 162 5.76 -8.46 -19.63
N GLU A 163 5.37 -9.13 -18.54
CA GLU A 163 4.13 -8.80 -17.82
C GLU A 163 4.17 -7.42 -17.16
N LEU A 164 5.33 -7.02 -16.62
CA LEU A 164 5.50 -5.68 -16.07
C LEU A 164 5.48 -4.59 -17.16
N GLU A 165 5.97 -4.87 -18.36
CA GLU A 165 5.82 -3.98 -19.51
C GLU A 165 4.34 -3.79 -19.87
N ASN A 166 3.59 -4.88 -19.99
CA ASN A 166 2.15 -4.86 -20.25
C ASN A 166 1.38 -4.06 -19.20
N LEU A 167 1.63 -4.32 -17.92
CA LEU A 167 1.03 -3.60 -16.81
C LEU A 167 1.38 -2.10 -16.82
N SER A 168 2.57 -1.75 -17.30
CA SER A 168 3.02 -0.35 -17.37
C SER A 168 2.25 0.52 -18.36
N MET A 169 1.53 -0.10 -19.30
CA MET A 169 0.66 0.59 -20.26
C MET A 169 -0.78 0.78 -19.72
N MET A 170 -1.11 0.11 -18.63
CA MET A 170 -2.42 0.18 -17.99
C MET A 170 -2.52 1.40 -17.07
N LYS A 171 -3.73 1.68 -16.59
CA LYS A 171 -4.03 2.78 -15.67
C LYS A 171 -4.89 2.29 -14.52
N ARG A 172 -4.83 3.00 -13.38
CA ARG A 172 -5.67 2.73 -12.20
C ARG A 172 -5.55 1.28 -11.69
N LEU A 173 -4.32 0.79 -11.60
CA LEU A 173 -4.01 -0.53 -11.03
C LEU A 173 -3.20 -0.40 -9.74
N VAL A 174 -3.45 -1.31 -8.81
CA VAL A 174 -2.52 -1.64 -7.73
C VAL A 174 -1.92 -3.01 -8.03
N VAL A 175 -0.61 -3.05 -8.23
CA VAL A 175 0.14 -4.24 -8.67
C VAL A 175 0.99 -4.75 -7.51
N SER A 176 0.74 -5.95 -7.03
CA SER A 176 1.67 -6.69 -6.17
C SER A 176 2.71 -7.38 -7.05
N THR A 177 4.00 -7.10 -6.82
CA THR A 177 5.08 -7.69 -7.61
C THR A 177 5.72 -8.90 -6.93
N GLY A 178 6.34 -9.77 -7.73
CA GLY A 178 7.24 -10.81 -7.23
C GLY A 178 8.42 -10.21 -6.45
N GLY A 179 8.95 -10.94 -5.47
CA GLY A 179 10.09 -10.45 -4.67
C GLY A 179 11.36 -10.20 -5.50
N GLY A 180 11.49 -10.84 -6.67
CA GLY A 180 12.63 -10.67 -7.57
C GLY A 180 12.42 -9.65 -8.68
N ALA A 181 11.24 -9.04 -8.79
CA ALA A 181 10.93 -8.06 -9.83
C ALA A 181 11.90 -6.86 -9.85
N VAL A 182 12.53 -6.57 -8.71
CA VAL A 182 13.49 -5.47 -8.55
C VAL A 182 14.90 -5.76 -9.10
N VAL A 183 15.19 -7.00 -9.50
CA VAL A 183 16.53 -7.43 -9.91
C VAL A 183 16.91 -6.87 -11.28
N ARG A 184 15.98 -6.88 -12.25
CA ARG A 184 16.26 -6.42 -13.61
C ARG A 184 16.01 -4.91 -13.76
N PRO A 185 16.96 -4.12 -14.29
CA PRO A 185 16.77 -2.69 -14.51
C PRO A 185 15.55 -2.33 -15.38
N ILE A 186 15.23 -3.15 -16.40
CA ILE A 186 14.06 -2.91 -17.27
C ILE A 186 12.74 -2.89 -16.50
N ASN A 187 12.62 -3.69 -15.43
CA ASN A 187 11.44 -3.72 -14.58
C ASN A 187 11.26 -2.39 -13.85
N TRP A 188 12.35 -1.74 -13.43
CA TRP A 188 12.30 -0.40 -12.83
C TRP A 188 11.81 0.64 -13.83
N ILE A 189 12.30 0.61 -15.08
CA ILE A 189 11.84 1.52 -16.14
C ILE A 189 10.32 1.40 -16.33
N ASN A 190 9.78 0.17 -16.30
CA ASN A 190 8.34 -0.06 -16.43
C ASN A 190 7.54 0.34 -15.18
N MET A 191 7.98 -0.08 -13.99
CA MET A 191 7.28 0.22 -12.74
C MET A 191 7.32 1.72 -12.39
N GLN A 192 8.38 2.44 -12.75
CA GLN A 192 8.52 3.88 -12.47
C GLN A 192 7.73 4.79 -13.41
N LYS A 193 7.05 4.23 -14.44
CA LYS A 193 5.96 4.95 -15.13
C LYS A 193 4.77 5.20 -14.21
N GLY A 194 4.64 4.41 -13.15
CA GLY A 194 3.72 4.63 -12.04
C GLY A 194 4.46 4.98 -10.74
N ILE A 195 3.81 4.75 -9.60
CA ILE A 195 4.41 4.98 -8.28
C ILE A 195 4.82 3.63 -7.68
N THR A 196 6.08 3.52 -7.29
CA THR A 196 6.64 2.31 -6.63
C THR A 196 6.68 2.50 -5.13
N VAL A 197 6.12 1.53 -4.40
CA VAL A 197 6.02 1.53 -2.95
C VAL A 197 6.70 0.29 -2.41
N TRP A 198 7.80 0.48 -1.70
CA TRP A 198 8.47 -0.58 -0.99
C TRP A 198 7.81 -0.82 0.38
N ILE A 199 7.25 -2.01 0.55
CA ILE A 199 6.80 -2.52 1.85
C ILE A 199 7.99 -3.18 2.54
N ASP A 200 8.58 -2.46 3.48
CA ASP A 200 9.78 -2.83 4.19
C ASP A 200 9.45 -3.52 5.52
N VAL A 201 9.92 -4.76 5.67
CA VAL A 201 9.60 -5.63 6.80
C VAL A 201 10.90 -6.28 7.29
N PRO A 202 11.18 -6.25 8.61
CA PRO A 202 12.33 -6.96 9.18
C PRO A 202 12.35 -8.44 8.79
N LEU A 203 13.55 -8.97 8.49
CA LEU A 203 13.72 -10.34 8.00
C LEU A 203 13.23 -11.39 9.01
N GLU A 204 13.39 -11.12 10.30
CA GLU A 204 12.93 -11.97 11.39
C GLU A 204 11.40 -12.09 11.38
N ALA A 205 10.70 -10.99 11.15
CA ALA A 205 9.24 -10.99 11.05
C ALA A 205 8.76 -11.72 9.78
N LEU A 206 9.46 -11.54 8.66
CA LEU A 206 9.19 -12.29 7.43
C LEU A 206 9.39 -13.79 7.63
N ALA A 207 10.48 -14.20 8.29
CA ALA A 207 10.76 -15.60 8.61
C ALA A 207 9.67 -16.21 9.49
N ARG A 208 9.20 -15.49 10.53
CA ARG A 208 8.05 -15.93 11.35
C ARG A 208 6.80 -16.14 10.51
N ARG A 209 6.44 -15.19 9.64
CA ARG A 209 5.26 -15.28 8.77
C ARG A 209 5.32 -16.48 7.83
N ILE A 210 6.49 -16.72 7.22
CA ILE A 210 6.71 -17.84 6.30
C ILE A 210 6.64 -19.17 7.05
N ALA A 211 7.30 -19.28 8.20
CA ALA A 211 7.29 -20.50 9.01
C ALA A 211 5.88 -20.90 9.48
N ALA A 212 5.01 -19.92 9.74
CA ALA A 212 3.63 -20.16 10.15
C ALA A 212 2.70 -20.63 9.01
N VAL A 213 2.96 -20.22 7.77
CA VAL A 213 2.11 -20.52 6.60
C VAL A 213 2.57 -21.78 5.84
N GLY A 214 3.85 -22.12 5.92
CA GLY A 214 4.46 -23.20 5.12
C GLY A 214 5.10 -22.69 3.82
N THR A 215 5.94 -23.52 3.20
CA THR A 215 6.77 -23.15 2.04
C THR A 215 6.25 -23.70 0.70
N ASP A 216 5.14 -24.43 0.69
CA ASP A 216 4.69 -25.27 -0.44
C ASP A 216 4.50 -24.52 -1.77
N SER A 217 4.20 -23.22 -1.74
CA SER A 217 4.06 -22.38 -2.93
C SER A 217 5.27 -21.46 -3.19
N ARG A 218 6.43 -21.74 -2.58
CA ARG A 218 7.63 -20.89 -2.61
C ARG A 218 8.88 -21.73 -2.89
N PRO A 219 9.17 -22.04 -4.17
CA PRO A 219 10.25 -22.91 -4.61
C PRO A 219 11.61 -22.54 -3.99
N LEU A 220 11.85 -21.23 -3.87
CA LEU A 220 13.10 -20.69 -3.35
C LEU A 220 13.33 -20.98 -1.84
N LEU A 221 12.40 -21.58 -1.11
CA LEU A 221 12.53 -21.88 0.33
C LEU A 221 12.70 -23.37 0.64
N HIS A 222 12.64 -24.25 -0.37
CA HIS A 222 12.93 -25.67 -0.22
C HIS A 222 14.43 -25.86 -0.36
N HIS A 223 15.15 -26.09 0.75
CA HIS A 223 16.45 -26.78 0.87
C HIS A 223 17.15 -26.26 2.13
N GLU A 224 17.23 -27.09 3.19
CA GLU A 224 18.24 -27.11 4.28
C GLU A 224 17.70 -27.87 5.51
N SER A 225 18.58 -28.31 6.42
CA SER A 225 18.26 -28.96 7.70
C SER A 225 18.07 -27.91 8.81
N GLY A 226 17.04 -28.04 9.66
CA GLY A 226 16.72 -27.06 10.73
C GLY A 226 15.23 -26.91 11.00
N ASP A 227 14.83 -26.07 11.96
CA ASP A 227 13.42 -25.67 12.12
C ASP A 227 12.99 -24.72 10.98
N ALA A 228 11.68 -24.61 10.73
CA ALA A 228 11.14 -23.86 9.60
C ALA A 228 11.49 -22.35 9.66
N TYR A 229 11.60 -21.78 10.85
CA TYR A 229 11.96 -20.37 11.04
C TYR A 229 13.41 -20.11 10.65
N THR A 230 14.34 -20.93 11.16
CA THR A 230 15.77 -20.80 10.89
C THR A 230 16.08 -20.94 9.40
N LYS A 231 15.45 -21.91 8.70
CA LYS A 231 15.58 -22.05 7.24
C LYS A 231 15.08 -20.83 6.48
N ALA A 232 13.88 -20.35 6.84
CA ALA A 232 13.31 -19.17 6.20
C ALA A 232 14.20 -17.94 6.42
N LEU A 233 14.72 -17.74 7.63
CA LEU A 233 15.60 -16.63 7.97
C LEU A 233 16.93 -16.68 7.20
N LEU A 234 17.59 -17.84 7.13
CA LEU A 234 18.83 -18.01 6.36
C LEU A 234 18.61 -17.66 4.89
N ARG A 235 17.55 -18.20 4.28
CA ARG A 235 17.25 -17.95 2.87
C ARG A 235 16.86 -16.50 2.59
N LEU A 236 16.07 -15.89 3.47
CA LEU A 236 15.74 -14.47 3.39
C LEU A 236 17.00 -13.59 3.48
N ASN A 237 17.96 -13.95 4.33
CA ASN A 237 19.24 -13.24 4.43
C ASN A 237 20.07 -13.34 3.14
N CYS A 238 20.14 -14.50 2.50
CA CYS A 238 20.80 -14.66 1.20
C CYS A 238 20.16 -13.75 0.14
N LEU A 239 18.83 -13.86 -0.02
CA LEU A 239 18.09 -13.04 -0.97
C LEU A 239 18.21 -11.53 -0.66
N TRP A 240 18.24 -11.16 0.63
CA TRP A 240 18.41 -9.77 1.04
C TRP A 240 19.78 -9.21 0.65
N LYS A 241 20.86 -10.01 0.78
CA LYS A 241 22.19 -9.60 0.32
C LYS A 241 22.24 -9.37 -1.19
N GLU A 242 21.53 -10.19 -1.96
CA GLU A 242 21.52 -10.12 -3.43
C GLU A 242 20.73 -8.93 -3.96
N ARG A 243 19.54 -8.63 -3.40
CA ARG A 243 18.62 -7.63 -3.99
C ARG A 243 18.10 -6.57 -3.02
N GLY A 244 18.50 -6.59 -1.75
CA GLY A 244 18.01 -5.69 -0.71
C GLY A 244 18.21 -4.22 -1.05
N HIS A 245 19.36 -3.88 -1.65
CA HIS A 245 19.65 -2.51 -2.08
C HIS A 245 18.70 -2.02 -3.19
N ALA A 246 18.18 -2.93 -4.04
CA ALA A 246 17.36 -2.55 -5.17
C ALA A 246 16.00 -2.01 -4.73
N TYR A 247 15.43 -2.50 -3.63
CA TYR A 247 14.17 -1.98 -3.10
C TYR A 247 14.23 -0.49 -2.74
N ALA A 248 15.41 0.05 -2.43
CA ALA A 248 15.60 1.46 -2.13
C ALA A 248 15.36 2.38 -3.34
N ASN A 249 15.30 1.83 -4.57
CA ASN A 249 14.93 2.57 -5.78
C ASN A 249 13.43 2.91 -5.86
N ALA A 250 12.62 2.42 -4.92
CA ALA A 250 11.20 2.76 -4.85
C ALA A 250 10.99 4.23 -4.49
N HIS A 251 9.97 4.87 -5.09
CA HIS A 251 9.60 6.25 -4.79
C HIS A 251 9.23 6.44 -3.31
N ILE A 252 8.62 5.43 -2.69
CA ILE A 252 8.17 5.43 -1.31
C ILE A 252 8.70 4.19 -0.59
N ARG A 253 9.22 4.38 0.62
CA ARG A 253 9.46 3.31 1.60
C ARG A 253 8.45 3.39 2.74
N VAL A 254 7.82 2.26 3.05
CA VAL A 254 6.94 2.06 4.21
C VAL A 254 7.57 1.01 5.12
N SER A 255 8.26 1.47 6.17
CA SER A 255 8.88 0.61 7.19
C SER A 255 7.85 0.17 8.22
N LEU A 256 7.54 -1.12 8.24
CA LEU A 256 6.66 -1.70 9.26
C LEU A 256 7.29 -1.61 10.66
N GLY A 257 8.63 -1.64 10.77
CA GLY A 257 9.32 -1.43 12.04
C GLY A 257 9.02 -0.05 12.63
N ASP A 258 9.05 0.99 11.79
CA ASP A 258 8.78 2.37 12.21
C ASP A 258 7.32 2.54 12.62
N ILE A 259 6.39 1.91 11.88
CA ILE A 259 4.95 1.93 12.19
C ILE A 259 4.69 1.25 13.54
N ALA A 260 5.25 0.06 13.76
CA ALA A 260 5.09 -0.67 15.02
C ALA A 260 5.62 0.14 16.20
N ALA A 261 6.81 0.72 16.08
CA ALA A 261 7.40 1.57 17.11
C ALA A 261 6.53 2.82 17.40
N LYS A 262 6.00 3.47 16.35
CA LYS A 262 5.13 4.65 16.49
C LYS A 262 3.80 4.33 17.19
N LEU A 263 3.25 3.15 16.97
CA LEU A 263 1.98 2.70 17.55
C LEU A 263 2.16 1.94 18.88
N GLY A 264 3.41 1.73 19.33
CA GLY A 264 3.70 1.01 20.57
C GLY A 264 3.50 -0.51 20.49
N HIS A 265 3.50 -1.09 19.29
CA HIS A 265 3.45 -2.54 19.10
C HIS A 265 4.82 -3.18 19.32
N ALA A 266 4.84 -4.32 20.01
CA ALA A 266 6.07 -5.08 20.25
C ALA A 266 6.54 -5.85 18.99
N ASP A 267 5.61 -6.26 18.12
CA ASP A 267 5.91 -6.95 16.87
C ASP A 267 5.14 -6.33 15.68
N VAL A 268 5.78 -6.30 14.51
CA VAL A 268 5.18 -5.85 13.25
C VAL A 268 4.08 -6.80 12.75
N THR A 269 3.96 -8.00 13.32
CA THR A 269 2.86 -8.93 13.04
C THR A 269 1.52 -8.44 13.55
N ASP A 270 1.51 -7.52 14.50
CA ASP A 270 0.28 -6.96 15.10
C ASP A 270 -0.34 -5.85 14.23
N LEU A 271 0.40 -5.40 13.20
CA LEU A 271 -0.07 -4.35 12.30
C LEU A 271 -1.13 -4.89 11.34
N SER A 272 -2.29 -4.23 11.34
CA SER A 272 -3.36 -4.56 10.40
C SER A 272 -3.02 -4.10 8.97
N PRO A 273 -3.52 -4.79 7.93
CA PRO A 273 -3.36 -4.34 6.55
C PRO A 273 -3.89 -2.92 6.30
N ALA A 274 -4.97 -2.49 6.97
CA ALA A 274 -5.47 -1.12 6.86
C ALA A 274 -4.49 -0.08 7.40
N VAL A 275 -3.82 -0.35 8.52
CA VAL A 275 -2.79 0.55 9.08
C VAL A 275 -1.62 0.69 8.11
N ILE A 276 -1.17 -0.40 7.49
CA ILE A 276 -0.10 -0.35 6.49
C ILE A 276 -0.56 0.43 5.25
N ALA A 277 -1.76 0.16 4.74
CA ALA A 277 -2.34 0.89 3.60
C ALA A 277 -2.54 2.39 3.91
N LEU A 278 -2.85 2.74 5.16
CA LEU A 278 -2.96 4.12 5.62
C LEU A 278 -1.61 4.82 5.58
N GLU A 279 -0.54 4.19 6.08
CA GLU A 279 0.81 4.76 5.97
C GLU A 279 1.24 4.92 4.50
N VAL A 280 0.93 3.95 3.63
CA VAL A 280 1.13 4.08 2.17
C VAL A 280 0.42 5.33 1.64
N SER A 281 -0.86 5.51 1.97
CA SER A 281 -1.67 6.65 1.54
C SER A 281 -1.12 7.99 2.07
N MET A 282 -0.66 8.01 3.32
CA MET A 282 0.00 9.18 3.92
C MET A 282 1.31 9.55 3.22
N ARG A 283 2.07 8.56 2.74
CA ARG A 283 3.32 8.79 2.00
C ARG A 283 3.05 9.21 0.56
N LEU A 284 2.00 8.69 -0.08
CA LEU A 284 1.56 9.11 -1.40
C LEU A 284 1.25 10.61 -1.46
N CYS A 285 0.65 11.19 -0.40
CA CYS A 285 0.47 12.65 -0.29
C CYS A 285 1.75 13.47 -0.45
N LYS A 286 2.90 12.89 -0.08
CA LYS A 286 4.19 13.60 -0.04
C LYS A 286 4.97 13.49 -1.34
N VAL A 287 4.60 12.53 -2.20
CA VAL A 287 5.16 12.42 -3.54
C VAL A 287 4.56 13.56 -4.35
N LYS A 288 5.35 14.62 -4.58
CA LYS A 288 4.97 15.64 -5.56
C LYS A 288 4.67 14.96 -6.88
N CYS A 289 3.58 15.38 -7.51
CA CYS A 289 3.05 14.81 -8.74
C CYS A 289 4.21 14.50 -9.74
N PRO A 290 4.34 13.25 -10.23
CA PRO A 290 5.39 12.88 -11.21
C PRO A 290 5.36 13.71 -12.50
N LEU A 291 4.31 14.50 -12.74
CA LEU A 291 4.22 15.42 -13.87
C LEU A 291 5.32 16.50 -13.87
N GLU A 292 5.96 16.82 -12.74
CA GLU A 292 7.17 17.68 -12.75
C GLU A 292 8.44 16.94 -13.20
N LEU A 293 8.50 15.60 -13.07
CA LEU A 293 9.66 14.81 -13.52
C LEU A 293 9.64 14.61 -15.05
N CYS A 294 8.47 14.54 -15.68
CA CYS A 294 8.37 14.48 -17.14
C CYS A 294 8.59 15.83 -17.85
N ALA A 295 8.48 16.95 -17.14
CA ALA A 295 8.66 18.29 -17.73
C ALA A 295 10.14 18.68 -17.91
N PHE A 296 11.07 18.01 -17.23
CA PHE A 296 12.49 18.30 -17.34
C PHE A 296 13.19 17.63 -18.54
N ASP A 297 12.64 16.52 -19.08
CA ASP A 297 13.29 15.77 -20.17
C ASP A 297 12.89 16.22 -21.59
N VAL A 298 11.86 17.07 -21.75
CA VAL A 298 11.47 17.58 -23.07
C VAL A 298 12.22 18.85 -23.48
N LEU A 299 12.94 19.49 -22.55
CA LEU A 299 13.69 20.73 -22.81
C LEU A 299 15.17 20.53 -23.17
N THR A 300 15.70 19.29 -23.16
CA THR A 300 17.10 19.01 -23.50
C THR A 300 17.31 18.36 -24.88
N CYS A 301 16.24 18.07 -25.63
CA CYS A 301 16.31 17.63 -27.04
C CYS A 301 15.82 18.71 -28.01
N LYS A 302 16.37 19.92 -27.92
CA LYS A 302 16.44 20.88 -29.03
C LYS A 302 17.74 21.68 -28.91
N ASN A 303 18.80 21.13 -29.49
CA ASN A 303 19.92 21.87 -30.06
C ASN A 303 20.33 21.17 -31.35
#